data_AF-A0A7J9QHG0-F1
#
_entry.id   AF-A0A7J9QHG0-F1
#
_cell.length_a   1.000
_cell.length_b   1.000
_cell.length_c   1.000
_cell.angle_alpha   90.00
_cell.angle_beta   90.00
_cell.angle_gamma   90.00
#
_symmetry.space_group_name_H-M   'P 1'
#
loop_
_entity.id
_entity.type
_entity.pdbx_description
1 polymer ?
#
loop_
_entity_poly.entity_id
_entity_poly.type
_entity_poly.pdbx_seq_one_letter_code
_entity_poly.pdbx_strand_id
1 'polypeptide(L)'
;MAVSLEPRRNGVVEFLYWLWEGVDRTIFTAIKFSFPARFVSPFGFLGMLTFIVFIILGISGALLMFYYQPILDRAWDSVQFINDEVPFGFHIRNIHYHGSNAMVLLAVLHMYYQYFSGRYKIRNEVLWMTGVILGVVTILEAFTGYDVIFSERAELAISIAASLTTSIPLAGPVIRDAALGSGFSDFVLRFYAQHVFLLPIVMLGLMAVHFPRFLVFDVPMVMAIAGAILITGGVFPIDLGFKFEPTVPPGVTVPEWYLTGIYAFMRTQYDKFVTGLLWPLIFIISFVLIPFIDRYKKFSWRERPIITAFGITSLAQIMVTTYWGFYISPDISIPLVERLVIDPVFFYSVMILLVPMSFGFTYMMIKLANEAERKSKLAKNSGPKKVATLNLSEKWINWLLVALLAFQVFLNIAAYNAAITGMNNISLFFVGLILMVFAGFFHIYRYGMSEQKNAPPPPPAPVADEKPKLAEPEATSQLEDSGESGKLPEGQAAPEKPEEKPIAPEVPTPKTQADLGVGADNNPNLGAGDLNKP
;
A
#
# COMPACT_ATOMS: atom_id res chain seq x y z
N MET A 1 2.43 34.95 40.33
CA MET A 1 2.05 33.58 39.93
C MET A 1 0.92 33.68 38.93
N ALA A 2 1.22 33.59 37.63
CA ALA A 2 0.21 33.59 36.59
C ALA A 2 -0.38 32.18 36.50
N VAL A 3 -1.60 32.01 37.00
CA VAL A 3 -2.39 30.78 36.78
C VAL A 3 -2.74 30.78 35.29
N SER A 4 -2.15 29.88 34.50
CA SER A 4 -2.60 29.68 33.13
C SER A 4 -4.03 29.15 33.21
N LEU A 5 -4.99 29.97 32.79
CA LEU A 5 -6.36 29.53 32.55
C LEU A 5 -6.32 28.60 31.34
N GLU A 6 -6.17 27.29 31.57
CA GLU A 6 -6.47 26.35 30.50
C GLU A 6 -7.92 26.59 30.06
N PRO A 7 -8.19 26.69 28.74
CA PRO A 7 -9.54 26.95 28.26
C PRO A 7 -10.47 25.85 28.78
N ARG A 8 -11.61 26.23 29.38
CA ARG A 8 -12.64 25.29 29.84
C ARG A 8 -13.01 24.35 28.71
N ARG A 9 -12.55 23.11 28.81
CA ARG A 9 -12.92 22.02 27.89
C ARG A 9 -14.40 21.71 28.10
N ASN A 10 -15.14 21.46 27.03
CA ASN A 10 -16.52 21.02 27.15
C ASN A 10 -16.57 19.58 27.71
N GLY A 11 -17.70 19.15 28.27
CA GLY A 11 -17.82 17.83 28.92
C GLY A 11 -17.48 16.65 28.01
N VAL A 12 -17.73 16.76 26.70
CA VAL A 12 -17.37 15.72 25.72
C VAL A 12 -15.86 15.63 25.54
N VAL A 13 -15.19 16.78 25.42
CA VAL A 13 -13.74 16.86 25.30
C VAL A 13 -13.08 16.34 26.56
N GLU A 14 -13.56 16.71 27.76
CA GLU A 14 -13.10 16.15 29.03
C GLU A 14 -13.27 14.63 29.09
N PHE A 15 -14.44 14.10 28.71
CA PHE A 15 -14.66 12.66 28.66
C PHE A 15 -13.67 11.94 27.73
N LEU A 16 -13.41 12.51 26.54
CA LEU A 16 -12.43 11.95 25.59
C LEU A 16 -11.00 11.98 26.14
N TYR A 17 -10.60 13.06 26.82
CA TYR A 17 -9.29 13.14 27.48
C TYR A 17 -9.17 12.15 28.62
N TRP A 18 -10.18 12.05 29.50
CA TRP A 18 -10.20 11.06 30.58
C TRP A 18 -10.09 9.62 30.05
N LEU A 19 -10.84 9.31 28.99
CA LEU A 19 -10.78 8.00 28.33
C LEU A 19 -9.39 7.74 27.74
N TRP A 20 -8.83 8.73 27.01
CA TRP A 20 -7.50 8.62 26.43
C TRP A 20 -6.42 8.44 27.49
N GLU A 21 -6.41 9.26 28.55
CA GLU A 21 -5.45 9.15 29.65
C GLU A 21 -5.57 7.82 30.40
N GLY A 22 -6.79 7.29 30.54
CA GLY A 22 -7.02 5.96 31.09
C GLY A 22 -6.41 4.86 30.22
N VAL A 23 -6.66 4.91 28.91
CA VAL A 23 -6.11 3.95 27.94
C VAL A 23 -4.59 4.08 27.81
N ASP A 24 -4.04 5.30 27.87
CA ASP A 24 -2.60 5.57 27.74
C ASP A 24 -1.75 4.96 28.87
N ARG A 25 -2.39 4.61 29.99
CA ARG A 25 -1.75 3.91 31.12
C ARG A 25 -1.73 2.38 30.95
N THR A 26 -2.33 1.86 29.88
CA THR A 26 -2.44 0.41 29.64
C THR A 26 -1.42 -0.06 28.59
N ILE A 27 -1.32 -1.38 28.40
CA ILE A 27 -0.47 -1.97 27.35
C ILE A 27 -0.90 -1.57 25.92
N PHE A 28 -2.13 -1.07 25.74
CA PHE A 28 -2.68 -0.77 24.42
C PHE A 28 -2.04 0.46 23.74
N THR A 29 -1.33 1.33 24.48
CA THR A 29 -0.57 2.47 23.90
C THR A 29 0.92 2.22 23.77
N ALA A 30 1.40 0.98 24.02
CA ALA A 30 2.79 0.61 23.81
C ALA A 30 3.20 0.71 22.33
N ILE A 31 2.25 0.48 21.42
CA ILE A 31 2.42 0.62 19.97
C ILE A 31 2.13 2.06 19.56
N LYS A 32 3.10 2.70 18.90
CA LYS A 32 2.96 4.08 18.41
C LYS A 32 2.69 4.08 16.91
N PHE A 33 1.60 4.75 16.52
CA PHE A 33 1.27 4.98 15.12
C PHE A 33 1.86 6.30 14.63
N SER A 34 2.47 6.28 13.45
CA SER A 34 2.96 7.45 12.74
C SER A 34 2.20 7.61 11.43
N PHE A 35 1.71 8.82 11.19
CA PHE A 35 0.97 9.16 9.98
C PHE A 35 1.88 10.01 9.08
N PRO A 36 2.27 9.51 7.90
CA PRO A 36 3.22 10.21 7.06
C PRO A 36 2.59 11.49 6.47
N ALA A 37 3.26 12.62 6.69
CA ALA A 37 2.83 13.92 6.17
C ALA A 37 3.09 14.10 4.66
N ARG A 38 3.96 13.26 4.08
CA ARG A 38 4.30 13.23 2.66
C ARG A 38 4.07 11.82 2.14
N PHE A 39 3.93 11.68 0.82
CA PHE A 39 3.89 10.36 0.22
C PHE A 39 5.17 9.59 0.51
N VAL A 40 5.00 8.36 0.99
CA VAL A 40 6.07 7.40 1.16
C VAL A 40 5.81 6.24 0.20
N SER A 41 6.87 5.66 -0.35
CA SER A 41 6.74 4.51 -1.24
C SER A 41 5.91 3.40 -0.56
N PRO A 42 4.92 2.80 -1.26
CA PRO A 42 4.06 1.74 -0.72
C PRO A 42 4.85 0.54 -0.17
N PHE A 43 5.99 0.24 -0.80
CA PHE A 43 6.87 -0.84 -0.40
C PHE A 43 7.39 -0.70 1.04
N GLY A 44 7.47 0.53 1.56
CA GLY A 44 7.99 0.81 2.90
C GLY A 44 7.07 0.40 4.05
N PHE A 45 5.79 0.12 3.79
CA PHE A 45 4.79 -0.17 4.82
C PHE A 45 3.87 -1.35 4.46
N LEU A 46 4.36 -2.27 3.61
CA LEU A 46 3.68 -3.52 3.24
C LEU A 46 3.19 -4.32 4.45
N GLY A 47 3.93 -4.34 5.56
CA GLY A 47 3.52 -5.08 6.77
C GLY A 47 2.27 -4.50 7.42
N MET A 48 2.11 -3.17 7.42
CA MET A 48 0.87 -2.53 7.88
C MET A 48 -0.28 -2.87 6.92
N LEU A 49 -0.05 -2.83 5.61
CA LEU A 49 -1.08 -3.20 4.63
C LEU A 49 -1.54 -4.65 4.82
N THR A 50 -0.62 -5.59 5.01
CA THR A 50 -0.93 -6.99 5.34
C THR A 50 -1.79 -7.08 6.61
N PHE A 51 -1.43 -6.35 7.67
CA PHE A 51 -2.22 -6.33 8.91
C PHE A 51 -3.61 -5.74 8.73
N ILE A 52 -3.76 -4.66 7.96
CA ILE A 52 -5.09 -4.10 7.69
C ILE A 52 -5.96 -5.05 6.90
N VAL A 53 -5.39 -5.78 5.93
CA VAL A 53 -6.13 -6.83 5.23
C VAL A 53 -6.51 -7.97 6.18
N PHE A 54 -5.65 -8.35 7.13
CA PHE A 54 -6.01 -9.29 8.20
C PHE A 54 -7.22 -8.81 9.03
N ILE A 55 -7.30 -7.52 9.36
CA ILE A 55 -8.48 -6.96 10.05
C ILE A 55 -9.73 -7.00 9.16
N ILE A 56 -9.61 -6.66 7.87
CA ILE A 56 -10.71 -6.77 6.89
C ILE A 56 -11.21 -8.23 6.83
N LEU A 57 -10.30 -9.20 6.82
CA LEU A 57 -10.62 -10.62 6.82
C LEU A 57 -11.33 -11.05 8.11
N GLY A 58 -10.83 -10.64 9.28
CA GLY A 58 -11.48 -10.94 10.56
C GLY A 58 -12.91 -10.40 10.64
N ILE A 59 -13.13 -9.16 10.21
CA ILE A 59 -14.47 -8.54 10.20
C ILE A 59 -15.39 -9.23 9.19
N SER A 60 -14.93 -9.39 7.94
CA SER A 60 -15.74 -10.04 6.90
C SER A 60 -16.04 -11.51 7.23
N GLY A 61 -15.08 -12.25 7.77
CA GLY A 61 -15.25 -13.62 8.23
C GLY A 61 -16.28 -13.72 9.37
N ALA A 62 -16.18 -12.85 10.37
CA ALA A 62 -17.15 -12.79 11.47
C ALA A 62 -18.59 -12.51 10.96
N LEU A 63 -18.75 -11.67 9.92
CA LEU A 63 -20.05 -11.43 9.30
C LEU A 63 -20.58 -12.67 8.54
N LEU A 64 -19.72 -13.40 7.84
CA LEU A 64 -20.08 -14.64 7.13
C LEU A 64 -20.51 -15.75 8.11
N MET A 65 -19.87 -15.81 9.29
CA MET A 65 -20.16 -16.82 10.31
C MET A 65 -21.61 -16.81 10.82
N PHE A 66 -22.33 -15.68 10.74
CA PHE A 66 -23.73 -15.63 11.16
C PHE A 66 -24.66 -16.52 10.32
N TYR A 67 -24.24 -16.87 9.10
CA TYR A 67 -25.06 -17.59 8.13
C TYR A 67 -24.46 -18.95 7.73
N TYR A 68 -23.15 -19.13 7.90
CA TYR A 68 -22.44 -20.34 7.51
C TYR A 68 -22.78 -21.53 8.42
N GLN A 69 -22.98 -22.71 7.83
CA GLN A 69 -23.28 -23.94 8.56
C GLN A 69 -22.12 -24.95 8.41
N PRO A 70 -21.27 -25.16 9.45
CA PRO A 70 -20.08 -26.01 9.36
C PRO A 70 -20.41 -27.51 9.45
N ILE A 71 -21.31 -27.98 8.60
CA ILE A 71 -21.79 -29.37 8.55
C ILE A 71 -21.71 -29.84 7.10
N LEU A 72 -21.15 -31.02 6.91
CA LEU A 72 -20.77 -31.57 5.60
C LEU A 72 -21.83 -31.40 4.50
N ASP A 73 -23.08 -31.75 4.80
CA ASP A 73 -24.20 -31.75 3.86
C ASP A 73 -24.80 -30.36 3.60
N ARG A 74 -24.47 -29.36 4.43
CA ARG A 74 -25.02 -27.99 4.38
C ARG A 74 -23.98 -26.91 4.15
N ALA A 75 -22.69 -27.22 4.23
CA ALA A 75 -21.60 -26.26 4.10
C ALA A 75 -21.70 -25.48 2.78
N TRP A 76 -21.71 -26.19 1.65
CA TRP A 76 -21.81 -25.60 0.32
C TRP A 76 -23.13 -24.82 0.14
N ASP A 77 -24.27 -25.42 0.53
CA ASP A 77 -25.59 -24.80 0.40
C ASP A 77 -25.70 -23.51 1.23
N SER A 78 -25.09 -23.46 2.41
CA SER A 78 -25.07 -22.26 3.25
C SER A 78 -24.23 -21.13 2.63
N VAL A 79 -23.14 -21.46 1.92
CA VAL A 79 -22.34 -20.47 1.19
C VAL A 79 -23.09 -19.97 -0.04
N GLN A 80 -23.85 -20.83 -0.73
CA GLN A 80 -24.76 -20.41 -1.80
C GLN A 80 -25.82 -19.44 -1.26
N PHE A 81 -26.49 -19.78 -0.16
CA PHE A 81 -27.46 -18.90 0.51
C PHE A 81 -26.85 -17.53 0.88
N ILE A 82 -25.62 -17.52 1.42
CA ILE A 82 -24.89 -16.27 1.68
C ILE A 82 -24.69 -15.47 0.39
N ASN A 83 -24.29 -16.13 -0.69
CA ASN A 83 -23.98 -15.45 -1.94
C ASN A 83 -25.23 -14.85 -2.60
N ASP A 84 -26.34 -15.60 -2.59
CA ASP A 84 -27.49 -15.34 -3.44
C ASP A 84 -28.65 -14.63 -2.70
N GLU A 85 -28.83 -14.90 -1.39
CA GLU A 85 -30.00 -14.44 -0.64
C GLU A 85 -29.69 -13.43 0.47
N VAL A 86 -28.53 -13.53 1.12
CA VAL A 86 -28.16 -12.62 2.22
C VAL A 86 -27.88 -11.21 1.68
N PRO A 87 -28.50 -10.14 2.22
CA PRO A 87 -28.19 -8.77 1.83
C PRO A 87 -26.70 -8.47 1.98
N PHE A 88 -26.07 -8.00 0.89
CA PHE A 88 -24.62 -7.78 0.78
C PHE A 88 -23.74 -9.04 0.95
N GLY A 89 -24.30 -10.24 1.08
CA GLY A 89 -23.52 -11.47 1.27
C GLY A 89 -22.56 -11.75 0.11
N PHE A 90 -22.98 -11.53 -1.14
CA PHE A 90 -22.09 -11.49 -2.32
C PHE A 90 -20.88 -10.56 -2.11
N HIS A 91 -21.10 -9.35 -1.62
CA HIS A 91 -20.03 -8.34 -1.46
C HIS A 91 -19.05 -8.77 -0.37
N ILE A 92 -19.56 -9.22 0.77
CA ILE A 92 -18.75 -9.65 1.91
C ILE A 92 -17.92 -10.89 1.53
N ARG A 93 -18.51 -11.84 0.80
CA ARG A 93 -17.81 -13.04 0.31
C ARG A 93 -16.67 -12.68 -0.66
N ASN A 94 -16.91 -11.76 -1.58
CA ASN A 94 -15.86 -11.26 -2.48
C ASN A 94 -14.75 -10.49 -1.73
N ILE A 95 -15.12 -9.65 -0.76
CA ILE A 95 -14.14 -8.97 0.11
C ILE A 95 -13.26 -9.98 0.85
N HIS A 96 -13.87 -11.02 1.40
CA HIS A 96 -13.15 -12.04 2.17
C HIS A 96 -12.21 -12.85 1.25
N TYR A 97 -12.70 -13.34 0.12
CA TYR A 97 -11.89 -14.15 -0.81
C TYR A 97 -10.75 -13.35 -1.45
N HIS A 98 -11.04 -12.18 -2.04
CA HIS A 98 -10.00 -11.36 -2.67
C HIS A 98 -9.10 -10.68 -1.63
N GLY A 99 -9.61 -10.42 -0.43
CA GLY A 99 -8.81 -10.00 0.72
C GLY A 99 -7.79 -11.07 1.12
N SER A 100 -8.17 -12.35 1.14
CA SER A 100 -7.26 -13.46 1.48
C SER A 100 -6.12 -13.54 0.47
N ASN A 101 -6.46 -13.51 -0.83
CA ASN A 101 -5.48 -13.45 -1.92
C ASN A 101 -4.54 -12.24 -1.81
N ALA A 102 -5.08 -11.06 -1.52
CA ALA A 102 -4.29 -9.85 -1.32
C ALA A 102 -3.38 -9.96 -0.09
N MET A 103 -3.84 -10.56 1.00
CA MET A 103 -3.03 -10.77 2.20
C MET A 103 -1.83 -11.68 1.93
N VAL A 104 -2.04 -12.81 1.24
CA VAL A 104 -0.96 -13.71 0.85
C VAL A 104 0.07 -12.98 -0.03
N LEU A 105 -0.38 -12.25 -1.05
CA LEU A 105 0.50 -11.48 -1.92
C LEU A 105 1.28 -10.41 -1.14
N LEU A 106 0.60 -9.64 -0.30
CA LEU A 106 1.22 -8.58 0.51
C LEU A 106 2.22 -9.15 1.52
N ALA A 107 1.94 -10.30 2.12
CA ALA A 107 2.87 -11.00 3.02
C ALA A 107 4.15 -11.44 2.28
N VAL A 108 4.03 -12.01 1.08
CA VAL A 108 5.18 -12.37 0.24
C VAL A 108 5.98 -11.13 -0.15
N LEU A 109 5.30 -10.08 -0.63
CA LEU A 109 5.96 -8.81 -0.96
C LEU A 109 6.66 -8.19 0.25
N HIS A 110 6.02 -8.22 1.42
CA HIS A 110 6.60 -7.73 2.66
C HIS A 110 7.89 -8.49 2.99
N MET A 111 7.84 -9.82 2.98
CA MET A 111 8.99 -10.67 3.28
C MET A 111 10.16 -10.39 2.34
N TYR A 112 9.94 -10.35 1.02
CA TYR A 112 11.00 -10.07 0.05
C TYR A 112 11.50 -8.63 0.12
N TYR A 113 10.64 -7.65 0.42
CA TYR A 113 11.08 -6.28 0.66
C TYR A 113 12.04 -6.20 1.86
N GLN A 114 11.72 -6.87 2.97
CA GLN A 114 12.60 -6.92 4.14
C GLN A 114 13.89 -7.70 3.86
N TYR A 115 13.80 -8.76 3.05
CA TYR A 115 14.95 -9.55 2.62
C TYR A 115 15.97 -8.69 1.82
N PHE A 116 15.54 -8.09 0.72
CA PHE A 116 16.42 -7.33 -0.16
C PHE A 116 16.89 -6.01 0.46
N SER A 117 16.11 -5.42 1.36
CA SER A 117 16.55 -4.25 2.14
C SER A 117 17.52 -4.59 3.27
N GLY A 118 17.65 -5.86 3.64
CA GLY A 118 18.58 -6.33 4.68
C GLY A 118 18.17 -5.93 6.11
N ARG A 119 16.91 -5.52 6.30
CA ARG A 119 16.41 -4.97 7.57
C ARG A 119 16.37 -5.99 8.71
N TYR A 120 16.40 -7.28 8.40
CA TYR A 120 16.52 -8.37 9.39
C TYR A 120 17.82 -8.30 10.21
N LYS A 121 18.86 -7.60 9.73
CA LYS A 121 20.16 -7.48 10.42
C LYS A 121 20.16 -6.44 11.55
N ILE A 122 19.12 -5.63 11.68
CA ILE A 122 19.04 -4.51 12.65
C ILE A 122 18.51 -5.02 14.00
N ARG A 123 19.16 -6.01 14.62
CA ARG A 123 18.67 -6.68 15.84
C ARG A 123 17.19 -7.14 15.74
N ASN A 124 16.78 -7.44 14.52
CA ASN A 124 15.42 -7.81 14.14
C ASN A 124 15.36 -9.29 13.76
N GLU A 125 16.31 -10.11 14.22
CA GLU A 125 16.35 -11.54 13.93
C GLU A 125 15.07 -12.21 14.40
N VAL A 126 14.57 -11.85 15.59
CA VAL A 126 13.29 -12.32 16.11
C VAL A 126 12.12 -11.86 15.25
N LEU A 127 12.11 -10.59 14.81
CA LEU A 127 11.05 -10.08 13.93
C LEU A 127 11.06 -10.79 12.57
N TRP A 128 12.23 -11.10 12.05
CA TRP A 128 12.39 -11.87 10.82
C TRP A 128 11.88 -13.30 10.98
N MET A 129 12.33 -14.02 12.02
CA MET A 129 11.90 -15.40 12.27
C MET A 129 10.39 -15.49 12.49
N THR A 130 9.83 -14.62 13.34
CA THR A 130 8.37 -14.54 13.55
C THR A 130 7.63 -14.15 12.28
N GLY A 131 8.21 -13.29 11.43
CA GLY A 131 7.64 -12.93 10.13
C GLY A 131 7.61 -14.08 9.13
N VAL A 132 8.67 -14.90 9.07
CA VAL A 132 8.70 -16.11 8.23
C VAL A 132 7.64 -17.11 8.70
N ILE A 133 7.53 -17.32 10.02
CA ILE A 133 6.50 -18.21 10.61
C ILE A 133 5.10 -17.66 10.33
N LEU A 134 4.86 -16.36 10.52
CA LEU A 134 3.60 -15.71 10.17
C LEU A 134 3.25 -15.86 8.69
N GLY A 135 4.23 -15.79 7.79
CA GLY A 135 4.03 -16.05 6.36
C GLY A 135 3.52 -17.47 6.10
N VAL A 136 4.08 -18.48 6.78
CA VAL A 136 3.60 -19.88 6.70
C VAL A 136 2.18 -20.00 7.26
N VAL A 137 1.92 -19.43 8.44
CA VAL A 137 0.58 -19.46 9.05
C VAL A 137 -0.46 -18.73 8.18
N THR A 138 -0.07 -17.67 7.48
CA THR A 138 -0.95 -16.96 6.52
C THR A 138 -1.36 -17.87 5.36
N ILE A 139 -0.46 -18.71 4.84
CA ILE A 139 -0.79 -19.69 3.80
C ILE A 139 -1.72 -20.78 4.36
N LEU A 140 -1.48 -21.24 5.58
CA LEU A 140 -2.36 -22.22 6.25
C LEU A 140 -3.75 -21.65 6.52
N GLU A 141 -3.83 -20.39 6.93
CA GLU A 141 -5.09 -19.67 7.13
C GLU A 141 -5.87 -19.55 5.82
N ALA A 142 -5.19 -19.17 4.74
CA ALA A 142 -5.79 -19.08 3.42
C ALA A 142 -6.24 -20.45 2.89
N PHE A 143 -5.47 -21.51 3.15
CA PHE A 143 -5.82 -22.90 2.83
C PHE A 143 -7.11 -23.34 3.55
N THR A 144 -7.10 -23.28 4.88
CA THR A 144 -8.25 -23.72 5.67
C THR A 144 -9.54 -22.95 5.36
N GLY A 145 -9.44 -21.67 4.99
CA GLY A 145 -10.59 -20.81 4.71
C GLY A 145 -11.36 -21.12 3.43
N TYR A 146 -10.72 -21.51 2.31
CA TYR A 146 -11.48 -21.90 1.11
C TYR A 146 -11.98 -23.35 1.19
N ASP A 147 -11.35 -24.17 2.04
CA ASP A 147 -11.72 -25.56 2.25
C ASP A 147 -13.05 -25.73 3.01
N VAL A 148 -13.45 -24.74 3.83
CA VAL A 148 -14.74 -24.78 4.54
C VAL A 148 -15.94 -24.79 3.59
N ILE A 149 -15.81 -24.30 2.35
CA ILE A 149 -16.93 -24.28 1.38
C ILE A 149 -17.35 -25.70 0.99
N PHE A 150 -16.40 -26.64 1.03
CA PHE A 150 -16.63 -28.05 0.67
C PHE A 150 -17.09 -28.26 -0.78
N SER A 151 -16.52 -27.48 -1.71
CA SER A 151 -16.63 -27.70 -3.16
C SER A 151 -15.68 -28.79 -3.65
N GLU A 152 -15.80 -29.23 -4.90
CA GLU A 152 -14.85 -30.18 -5.51
C GLU A 152 -13.38 -29.71 -5.41
N ARG A 153 -13.14 -28.40 -5.54
CA ARG A 153 -11.80 -27.80 -5.40
C ARG A 153 -11.28 -27.91 -3.96
N ALA A 154 -12.16 -27.67 -2.98
CA ALA A 154 -11.82 -27.82 -1.56
C ALA A 154 -11.48 -29.27 -1.24
N GLU A 155 -12.30 -30.23 -1.67
CA GLU A 155 -12.03 -31.65 -1.42
C GLU A 155 -10.69 -32.10 -2.00
N LEU A 156 -10.36 -31.69 -3.24
CA LEU A 156 -9.06 -31.99 -3.83
C LEU A 156 -7.92 -31.48 -2.94
N ALA A 157 -8.03 -30.28 -2.40
CA ALA A 157 -6.99 -29.71 -1.55
C ALA A 157 -6.90 -30.42 -0.19
N ILE A 158 -8.05 -30.74 0.42
CA ILE A 158 -8.12 -31.51 1.66
C ILE A 158 -7.49 -32.90 1.47
N SER A 159 -7.78 -33.59 0.38
CA SER A 159 -7.23 -34.93 0.10
C SER A 159 -5.73 -34.90 -0.16
N ILE A 160 -5.23 -33.86 -0.85
CA ILE A 160 -3.81 -33.57 -1.00
C ILE A 160 -3.14 -33.39 0.36
N ALA A 161 -3.70 -32.52 1.23
CA ALA A 161 -3.17 -32.25 2.55
C ALA A 161 -3.20 -33.49 3.46
N ALA A 162 -4.29 -34.26 3.42
CA ALA A 162 -4.42 -35.52 4.14
C ALA A 162 -3.36 -36.54 3.66
N SER A 163 -3.17 -36.68 2.35
CA SER A 163 -2.17 -37.58 1.78
C SER A 163 -0.75 -37.16 2.15
N LEU A 164 -0.46 -35.85 2.18
CA LEU A 164 0.86 -35.33 2.53
C LEU A 164 1.16 -35.48 4.02
N THR A 165 0.15 -35.28 4.87
CA THR A 165 0.28 -35.47 6.32
C THR A 165 0.49 -36.94 6.65
N THR A 166 -0.26 -37.84 6.02
CA THR A 166 -0.11 -39.30 6.19
C THR A 166 1.26 -39.80 5.75
N SER A 167 1.92 -39.15 4.77
CA SER A 167 3.25 -39.57 4.32
C SER A 167 4.38 -39.25 5.31
N ILE A 168 4.12 -38.45 6.36
CA ILE A 168 5.12 -38.17 7.40
C ILE A 168 5.49 -39.48 8.13
N PRO A 169 6.79 -39.84 8.16
CA PRO A 169 7.23 -41.04 8.86
C PRO A 169 6.87 -41.02 10.35
N LEU A 170 6.61 -42.19 10.92
CA LEU A 170 6.34 -42.46 12.33
C LEU A 170 5.00 -41.89 12.87
N ALA A 171 4.70 -40.62 12.62
CA ALA A 171 3.58 -39.91 13.26
C ALA A 171 2.50 -39.42 12.27
N GLY A 172 2.68 -39.58 10.95
CA GLY A 172 1.78 -39.03 9.94
C GLY A 172 0.30 -39.36 10.12
N PRO A 173 -0.09 -40.64 10.23
CA PRO A 173 -1.49 -41.02 10.46
C PRO A 173 -2.10 -40.40 11.71
N VAL A 174 -1.34 -40.37 12.82
CA VAL A 174 -1.79 -39.77 14.10
C VAL A 174 -2.00 -38.26 13.97
N ILE A 175 -1.07 -37.56 13.31
CA ILE A 175 -1.19 -36.11 13.05
C ILE A 175 -2.38 -35.84 12.14
N ARG A 176 -2.55 -36.63 11.08
CA ARG A 176 -3.66 -36.53 10.14
C ARG A 176 -5.01 -36.70 10.83
N ASP A 177 -5.16 -37.74 11.67
CA ASP A 177 -6.41 -38.00 12.38
C ASP A 177 -6.69 -36.95 13.46
N ALA A 178 -5.66 -36.43 14.13
CA ALA A 178 -5.82 -35.34 15.08
C ALA A 178 -6.29 -34.05 14.40
N ALA A 179 -5.68 -33.70 13.25
CA ALA A 179 -5.97 -32.48 12.53
C ALA A 179 -7.30 -32.54 11.75
N LEU A 180 -7.55 -33.65 11.05
CA LEU A 180 -8.65 -33.80 10.10
C LEU A 180 -9.79 -34.70 10.61
N GLY A 181 -9.59 -35.48 11.67
CA GLY A 181 -10.60 -36.44 12.15
C GLY A 181 -10.61 -37.75 11.37
N SER A 182 -11.29 -38.77 11.90
CA SER A 182 -11.29 -40.12 11.35
C SER A 182 -12.33 -40.34 10.24
N GLY A 183 -13.34 -39.48 10.14
CA GLY A 183 -14.43 -39.59 9.16
C GLY A 183 -14.57 -38.34 8.29
N PHE A 184 -15.15 -38.50 7.09
CA PHE A 184 -15.39 -37.41 6.14
C PHE A 184 -16.32 -36.33 6.69
N SER A 185 -17.23 -36.70 7.60
CA SER A 185 -18.14 -35.78 8.31
C SER A 185 -17.42 -34.78 9.22
N ASP A 186 -16.22 -35.10 9.69
CA ASP A 186 -15.49 -34.29 10.67
C ASP A 186 -14.72 -33.14 10.03
N PHE A 187 -14.46 -33.21 8.72
CA PHE A 187 -13.53 -32.32 8.03
C PHE A 187 -13.99 -30.87 8.15
N VAL A 188 -15.22 -30.58 7.72
CA VAL A 188 -15.76 -29.21 7.67
C VAL A 188 -15.70 -28.53 9.04
N LEU A 189 -16.12 -29.21 10.09
CA LEU A 189 -16.13 -28.64 11.45
C LEU A 189 -14.71 -28.38 11.98
N ARG A 190 -13.75 -29.27 11.70
CA ARG A 190 -12.36 -29.12 12.14
C ARG A 190 -11.64 -28.01 11.37
N PHE A 191 -11.82 -27.95 10.04
CA PHE A 191 -11.31 -26.86 9.22
C PHE A 191 -11.90 -25.52 9.67
N TYR A 192 -13.21 -25.47 9.94
CA TYR A 192 -13.86 -24.28 10.50
C TYR A 192 -13.25 -23.87 11.85
N ALA A 193 -13.05 -24.81 12.77
CA ALA A 193 -12.42 -24.52 14.07
C ALA A 193 -10.96 -24.06 13.94
N GLN A 194 -10.21 -24.62 12.99
CA GLN A 194 -8.84 -24.22 12.71
C GLN A 194 -8.78 -22.80 12.14
N HIS A 195 -9.59 -22.53 11.12
CA HIS A 195 -9.65 -21.26 10.41
C HIS A 195 -10.20 -20.11 11.26
N VAL A 196 -11.28 -20.33 12.00
CA VAL A 196 -11.95 -19.24 12.73
C VAL A 196 -11.30 -18.96 14.08
N PHE A 197 -10.74 -19.98 14.73
CA PHE A 197 -10.28 -19.87 16.11
C PHE A 197 -8.78 -20.13 16.25
N LEU A 198 -8.30 -21.33 15.92
CA LEU A 198 -6.94 -21.74 16.27
C LEU A 198 -5.87 -20.90 15.57
N LEU A 199 -5.95 -20.80 14.25
CA LEU A 199 -4.93 -20.13 13.43
C LEU A 199 -4.95 -18.60 13.64
N PRO A 200 -6.10 -17.89 13.68
CA PRO A 200 -6.12 -16.47 14.04
C PRO A 200 -5.52 -16.17 15.40
N ILE A 201 -5.76 -17.00 16.42
CA ILE A 201 -5.16 -16.81 17.76
C ILE A 201 -3.63 -16.98 17.70
N VAL A 202 -3.15 -17.99 16.98
CA VAL A 202 -1.70 -18.17 16.76
C VAL A 202 -1.11 -16.96 16.03
N MET A 203 -1.79 -16.44 14.99
CA MET A 203 -1.37 -15.25 14.27
C MET A 203 -1.32 -14.02 15.19
N LEU A 204 -2.35 -13.77 16.01
CA LEU A 204 -2.37 -12.67 16.97
C LEU A 204 -1.21 -12.77 17.98
N GLY A 205 -0.93 -13.98 18.50
CA GLY A 205 0.19 -14.22 19.41
C GLY A 205 1.55 -13.96 18.76
N LEU A 206 1.73 -14.40 17.51
CA LEU A 206 2.95 -14.11 16.74
C LEU A 206 3.08 -12.63 16.38
N MET A 207 1.98 -11.96 16.03
CA MET A 207 1.94 -10.53 15.72
C MET A 207 2.36 -9.67 16.92
N ALA A 208 1.98 -10.06 18.14
CA ALA A 208 2.39 -9.38 19.36
C ALA A 208 3.93 -9.29 19.52
N VAL A 209 4.66 -10.28 18.99
CA VAL A 209 6.14 -10.29 18.96
C VAL A 209 6.68 -9.65 17.68
N HIS A 210 6.01 -9.85 16.55
CA HIS A 210 6.46 -9.40 15.24
C HIS A 210 6.36 -7.88 15.04
N PHE A 211 5.44 -7.21 15.74
CA PHE A 211 5.22 -5.77 15.53
C PHE A 211 6.36 -4.93 16.10
N PRO A 212 6.96 -4.05 15.28
CA PRO A 212 7.89 -3.06 15.79
C PRO A 212 7.13 -2.00 16.61
N ARG A 213 7.83 -1.35 17.53
CA ARG A 213 7.27 -0.30 18.40
C ARG A 213 6.60 0.85 17.63
N PHE A 214 7.10 1.17 16.44
CA PHE A 214 6.59 2.23 15.59
C PHE A 214 5.98 1.65 14.32
N LEU A 215 4.68 1.81 14.16
CA LEU A 215 3.94 1.41 12.99
C LEU A 215 3.59 2.64 12.16
N VAL A 216 3.78 2.56 10.85
CA VAL A 216 3.38 3.64 9.93
C VAL A 216 2.03 3.28 9.34
N PHE A 217 1.06 4.18 9.46
CA PHE A 217 -0.28 3.99 8.93
C PHE A 217 -0.60 5.08 7.92
N ASP A 218 -0.87 4.67 6.67
CA ASP A 218 -1.15 5.58 5.57
C ASP A 218 -2.56 5.37 5.01
N VAL A 219 -3.50 6.23 5.42
CA VAL A 219 -4.93 6.16 5.05
C VAL A 219 -5.15 6.03 3.53
N PRO A 220 -4.61 6.92 2.67
CA PRO A 220 -4.69 6.77 1.22
C PRO A 220 -4.29 5.39 0.71
N MET A 221 -3.20 4.82 1.21
CA MET A 221 -2.76 3.53 0.70
C MET A 221 -3.65 2.39 1.18
N VAL A 222 -4.15 2.46 2.42
CA VAL A 222 -5.17 1.52 2.90
C VAL A 222 -6.40 1.57 2.00
N MET A 223 -6.87 2.76 1.65
CA MET A 223 -8.00 2.94 0.73
C MET A 223 -7.68 2.44 -0.69
N ALA A 224 -6.46 2.64 -1.18
CA ALA A 224 -6.04 2.13 -2.48
C ALA A 224 -6.03 0.59 -2.52
N ILE A 225 -5.50 -0.07 -1.48
CA ILE A 225 -5.48 -1.54 -1.39
C ILE A 225 -6.89 -2.10 -1.21
N ALA A 226 -7.70 -1.52 -0.31
CA ALA A 226 -9.09 -1.92 -0.15
C ALA A 226 -9.87 -1.71 -1.46
N GLY A 227 -9.67 -0.59 -2.15
CA GLY A 227 -10.25 -0.30 -3.45
C GLY A 227 -9.84 -1.32 -4.51
N ALA A 228 -8.56 -1.71 -4.56
CA ALA A 228 -8.08 -2.75 -5.46
C ALA A 228 -8.75 -4.11 -5.19
N ILE A 229 -8.90 -4.52 -3.92
CA ILE A 229 -9.61 -5.75 -3.54
C ILE A 229 -11.05 -5.75 -4.07
N LEU A 230 -11.78 -4.64 -3.87
CA LEU A 230 -13.17 -4.50 -4.33
C LEU A 230 -13.27 -4.45 -5.86
N ILE A 231 -12.36 -3.74 -6.54
CA ILE A 231 -12.30 -3.71 -8.00
C ILE A 231 -12.09 -5.13 -8.54
N THR A 232 -11.14 -5.87 -7.97
CA THR A 232 -10.89 -7.27 -8.39
C THR A 232 -12.13 -8.13 -8.17
N GLY A 233 -12.82 -8.03 -7.03
CA GLY A 233 -14.06 -8.78 -6.81
C GLY A 233 -15.23 -8.35 -7.68
N GLY A 234 -15.28 -7.10 -8.11
CA GLY A 234 -16.29 -6.63 -9.06
C GLY A 234 -16.04 -7.11 -10.50
N VAL A 235 -14.77 -7.18 -10.91
CA VAL A 235 -14.36 -7.64 -12.26
C VAL A 235 -14.34 -9.17 -12.35
N PHE A 236 -13.84 -9.84 -11.31
CA PHE A 236 -13.64 -11.29 -11.24
C PHE A 236 -14.32 -11.86 -10.00
N PRO A 237 -15.67 -11.82 -9.93
CA PRO A 237 -16.37 -12.28 -8.76
C PRO A 237 -16.11 -13.76 -8.49
N ILE A 238 -15.91 -14.10 -7.20
CA ILE A 238 -15.58 -15.47 -6.81
C ILE A 238 -16.74 -16.44 -7.08
N ASP A 239 -16.47 -17.49 -7.85
CA ASP A 239 -17.40 -18.60 -8.06
C ASP A 239 -17.57 -19.47 -6.80
N LEU A 240 -18.68 -20.20 -6.72
CA LEU A 240 -18.95 -21.15 -5.63
C LEU A 240 -18.22 -22.49 -5.81
N GLY A 241 -17.66 -22.74 -7.00
CA GLY A 241 -17.26 -24.06 -7.45
C GLY A 241 -18.44 -25.03 -7.56
N PHE A 242 -18.15 -26.25 -8.01
CA PHE A 242 -19.12 -27.34 -8.00
C PHE A 242 -19.25 -27.92 -6.59
N LYS A 243 -20.47 -28.25 -6.19
CA LYS A 243 -20.73 -28.99 -4.95
C LYS A 243 -20.05 -30.35 -5.05
N PHE A 244 -19.31 -30.73 -4.02
CA PHE A 244 -18.67 -32.04 -4.00
C PHE A 244 -19.70 -33.15 -3.81
N GLU A 245 -19.66 -34.16 -4.68
CA GLU A 245 -20.47 -35.38 -4.56
C GLU A 245 -19.56 -36.62 -4.52
N PRO A 246 -19.53 -37.39 -3.41
CA PRO A 246 -18.63 -38.55 -3.28
C PRO A 246 -18.81 -39.63 -4.35
N THR A 247 -19.98 -39.68 -4.98
CA THR A 247 -20.35 -40.68 -5.99
C THR A 247 -19.99 -40.27 -7.41
N VAL A 248 -19.55 -39.02 -7.62
CA VAL A 248 -19.20 -38.48 -8.94
C VAL A 248 -17.68 -38.31 -9.01
N PRO A 249 -17.02 -38.80 -10.08
CA PRO A 249 -15.61 -38.52 -10.28
C PRO A 249 -15.36 -37.01 -10.34
N PRO A 250 -14.40 -36.47 -9.57
CA PRO A 250 -14.17 -35.03 -9.53
C PRO A 250 -13.71 -34.51 -10.89
N GLY A 251 -14.14 -33.30 -11.23
CA GLY A 251 -13.74 -32.62 -12.46
C GLY A 251 -12.25 -32.25 -12.48
N VAL A 252 -11.81 -31.65 -13.59
CA VAL A 252 -10.47 -31.06 -13.68
C VAL A 252 -10.43 -29.80 -12.84
N THR A 253 -9.79 -29.85 -11.67
CA THR A 253 -9.59 -28.71 -10.79
C THR A 253 -8.17 -28.68 -10.23
N VAL A 254 -7.74 -27.50 -9.79
CA VAL A 254 -6.41 -27.25 -9.22
C VAL A 254 -6.55 -26.39 -7.96
N PRO A 255 -5.61 -26.51 -7.00
CA PRO A 255 -5.60 -25.67 -5.81
C PRO A 255 -5.41 -24.18 -6.13
N GLU A 256 -5.60 -23.34 -5.12
CA GLU A 256 -5.30 -21.91 -5.19
C GLU A 256 -3.83 -21.63 -5.51
N TRP A 257 -3.54 -20.50 -6.15
CA TRP A 257 -2.22 -20.19 -6.72
C TRP A 257 -1.08 -20.25 -5.71
N TYR A 258 -1.35 -19.97 -4.44
CA TYR A 258 -0.35 -20.02 -3.36
C TYR A 258 -0.04 -21.46 -2.89
N LEU A 259 -0.80 -22.46 -3.35
CA LEU A 259 -0.59 -23.89 -3.08
C LEU A 259 -0.16 -24.69 -4.31
N THR A 260 -0.35 -24.15 -5.52
CA THR A 260 -0.05 -24.88 -6.75
C THR A 260 1.42 -25.27 -6.86
N GLY A 261 2.35 -24.51 -6.27
CA GLY A 261 3.76 -24.90 -6.20
C GLY A 261 3.99 -26.21 -5.43
N ILE A 262 3.34 -26.40 -4.28
CA ILE A 262 3.40 -27.66 -3.51
C ILE A 262 2.71 -28.78 -4.28
N TYR A 263 1.57 -28.47 -4.91
CA TYR A 263 0.86 -29.41 -5.76
C TYR A 263 1.72 -29.92 -6.93
N ALA A 264 2.55 -29.05 -7.55
CA ALA A 264 3.47 -29.45 -8.60
C ALA A 264 4.47 -30.51 -8.11
N PHE A 265 5.07 -30.32 -6.93
CA PHE A 265 6.01 -31.30 -6.35
C PHE A 265 5.38 -32.67 -6.10
N MET A 266 4.10 -32.69 -5.75
CA MET A 266 3.37 -33.95 -5.53
C MET A 266 3.02 -34.69 -6.82
N ARG A 267 2.99 -33.98 -7.96
CA ARG A 267 2.69 -34.55 -9.28
C ARG A 267 3.92 -35.11 -10.00
N THR A 268 5.11 -35.03 -9.41
CA THR A 268 6.35 -35.57 -10.00
C THR A 268 6.56 -37.07 -9.76
N GLN A 269 5.57 -37.78 -9.18
CA GLN A 269 5.61 -39.24 -8.88
C GLN A 269 6.74 -39.71 -7.93
N TYR A 270 7.44 -38.78 -7.29
CA TYR A 270 8.39 -39.09 -6.23
C TYR A 270 7.70 -39.16 -4.87
N ASP A 271 8.46 -39.57 -3.85
CA ASP A 271 7.98 -39.68 -2.49
C ASP A 271 7.35 -38.36 -2.01
N LYS A 272 6.08 -38.44 -1.59
CA LYS A 272 5.26 -37.28 -1.21
C LYS A 272 5.84 -36.55 0.00
N PHE A 273 6.43 -37.27 0.95
CA PHE A 273 7.04 -36.66 2.12
C PHE A 273 8.28 -35.85 1.72
N VAL A 274 9.14 -36.39 0.87
CA VAL A 274 10.33 -35.69 0.40
C VAL A 274 9.96 -34.45 -0.42
N THR A 275 9.14 -34.61 -1.46
CA THR A 275 8.91 -33.52 -2.41
C THR A 275 7.86 -32.52 -1.93
N GLY A 276 6.79 -33.00 -1.29
CA GLY A 276 5.68 -32.16 -0.84
C GLY A 276 5.89 -31.51 0.52
N LEU A 277 6.74 -32.07 1.39
CA LEU A 277 6.95 -31.54 2.75
C LEU A 277 8.40 -31.18 3.04
N LEU A 278 9.35 -32.12 2.90
CA LEU A 278 10.74 -31.92 3.30
C LEU A 278 11.42 -30.81 2.50
N TRP A 279 11.24 -30.77 1.17
CA TRP A 279 11.81 -29.71 0.34
C TRP A 279 11.25 -28.31 0.63
N PRO A 280 9.92 -28.10 0.65
CA PRO A 280 9.35 -26.83 1.09
C PRO A 280 9.78 -26.44 2.50
N LEU A 281 9.90 -27.39 3.44
CA LEU A 281 10.35 -27.12 4.80
C LEU A 281 11.81 -26.67 4.85
N ILE A 282 12.71 -27.35 4.12
CA ILE A 282 14.12 -26.94 4.01
C ILE A 282 14.23 -25.54 3.40
N PHE A 283 13.40 -25.24 2.40
CA PHE A 283 13.30 -23.91 1.84
C PHE A 283 12.90 -22.85 2.89
N ILE A 284 11.86 -23.11 3.68
CA ILE A 284 11.44 -22.20 4.76
C ILE A 284 12.54 -22.05 5.82
N ILE A 285 13.17 -23.15 6.26
CA ILE A 285 14.26 -23.15 7.24
C ILE A 285 15.44 -22.32 6.72
N SER A 286 15.77 -22.42 5.44
CA SER A 286 16.84 -21.63 4.84
C SER A 286 16.59 -20.12 4.98
N PHE A 287 15.33 -19.68 4.84
CA PHE A 287 14.92 -18.30 5.06
C PHE A 287 15.00 -17.90 6.54
N VAL A 288 14.54 -18.75 7.47
CA VAL A 288 14.66 -18.52 8.92
C VAL A 288 16.13 -18.29 9.32
N LEU A 289 17.06 -19.01 8.70
CA LEU A 289 18.48 -18.96 9.02
C LEU A 289 19.25 -17.78 8.38
N ILE A 290 18.62 -17.01 7.49
CA ILE A 290 19.26 -15.90 6.77
C ILE A 290 20.00 -14.90 7.68
N PRO A 291 19.47 -14.46 8.82
CA PRO A 291 20.19 -13.52 9.69
C PRO A 291 21.50 -14.08 10.24
N PHE A 292 21.63 -15.40 10.35
CA PHE A 292 22.83 -16.08 10.84
C PHE A 292 23.82 -16.42 9.71
N ILE A 293 23.33 -16.51 8.47
CA ILE A 293 24.12 -16.79 7.27
C ILE A 293 24.69 -15.50 6.66
N ASP A 294 23.92 -14.40 6.64
CA ASP A 294 24.34 -13.13 6.02
C ASP A 294 25.39 -12.39 6.86
N ARG A 295 26.67 -12.63 6.55
CA ARG A 295 27.85 -12.00 7.21
C ARG A 295 28.29 -10.66 6.61
N TYR A 296 27.62 -10.16 5.57
CA TYR A 296 27.99 -8.87 4.99
C TYR A 296 27.78 -7.74 6.01
N LYS A 297 28.56 -6.65 5.95
CA LYS A 297 28.34 -5.50 6.87
C LYS A 297 27.29 -4.50 6.36
N LYS A 298 27.14 -4.40 5.04
CA LYS A 298 26.23 -3.46 4.39
C LYS A 298 24.82 -4.05 4.27
N PHE A 299 23.83 -3.18 4.14
CA PHE A 299 22.41 -3.53 3.98
C PHE A 299 21.96 -3.62 2.52
N SER A 300 22.54 -2.81 1.65
CA SER A 300 22.16 -2.74 0.24
C SER A 300 22.26 -4.11 -0.42
N TRP A 301 21.25 -4.51 -1.20
CA TRP A 301 21.22 -5.76 -1.95
C TRP A 301 22.42 -5.91 -2.90
N ARG A 302 22.91 -4.81 -3.47
CA ARG A 302 24.09 -4.80 -4.39
C ARG A 302 25.37 -5.21 -3.70
N GLU A 303 25.44 -4.98 -2.39
CA GLU A 303 26.62 -5.21 -1.55
C GLU A 303 26.56 -6.56 -0.84
N ARG A 304 25.56 -7.38 -1.18
CA ARG A 304 25.32 -8.73 -0.63
C ARG A 304 25.00 -9.71 -1.77
N PRO A 305 25.88 -9.84 -2.78
CA PRO A 305 25.53 -10.49 -4.04
C PRO A 305 25.06 -11.93 -3.88
N ILE A 306 25.68 -12.72 -2.99
CA ILE A 306 25.30 -14.12 -2.75
C ILE A 306 23.90 -14.21 -2.13
N ILE A 307 23.60 -13.39 -1.12
CA ILE A 307 22.30 -13.35 -0.45
C ILE A 307 21.22 -12.85 -1.42
N THR A 308 21.51 -11.79 -2.18
CA THR A 308 20.59 -11.30 -3.20
C THR A 308 20.31 -12.37 -4.26
N ALA A 309 21.34 -13.08 -4.72
CA ALA A 309 21.18 -14.14 -5.71
C ALA A 309 20.31 -15.27 -5.18
N PHE A 310 20.52 -15.70 -3.92
CA PHE A 310 19.66 -16.68 -3.27
C PHE A 310 18.19 -16.21 -3.23
N GLY A 311 17.94 -14.95 -2.88
CA GLY A 311 16.60 -14.37 -2.88
C GLY A 311 15.97 -14.34 -4.28
N ILE A 312 16.72 -13.97 -5.31
CA ILE A 312 16.22 -13.98 -6.70
C ILE A 312 15.94 -15.40 -7.19
N THR A 313 16.85 -16.35 -6.91
CA THR A 313 16.65 -17.77 -7.22
C THR A 313 15.38 -18.31 -6.56
N SER A 314 15.16 -17.99 -5.27
CA SER A 314 13.98 -18.43 -4.55
C SER A 314 12.68 -17.93 -5.17
N LEU A 315 12.65 -16.65 -5.57
CA LEU A 315 11.46 -16.05 -6.19
C LEU A 315 11.20 -16.65 -7.57
N ALA A 316 12.27 -16.86 -8.36
CA ALA A 316 12.18 -17.53 -9.66
C ALA A 316 11.67 -18.97 -9.52
N GLN A 317 12.17 -19.71 -8.53
CA GLN A 317 11.70 -21.07 -8.26
C GLN A 317 10.22 -21.09 -7.83
N ILE A 318 9.79 -20.19 -6.94
CA ILE A 318 8.37 -20.07 -6.56
C ILE A 318 7.49 -19.79 -7.78
N MET A 319 7.88 -18.84 -8.64
CA MET A 319 7.11 -18.49 -9.85
C MET A 319 7.00 -19.68 -10.80
N VAL A 320 8.12 -20.38 -11.05
CA VAL A 320 8.15 -21.51 -11.98
C VAL A 320 7.36 -22.70 -11.42
N THR A 321 7.52 -23.07 -10.15
CA THR A 321 6.76 -24.16 -9.55
C THR A 321 5.26 -23.85 -9.48
N THR A 322 4.89 -22.59 -9.20
CA THR A 322 3.49 -22.12 -9.25
C THR A 322 2.90 -22.32 -10.65
N TYR A 323 3.62 -21.91 -11.70
CA TYR A 323 3.20 -22.10 -13.09
C TYR A 323 3.02 -23.57 -13.44
N TRP A 324 4.01 -24.42 -13.11
CA TRP A 324 3.93 -25.86 -13.31
C TRP A 324 2.77 -26.49 -12.55
N GLY A 325 2.42 -25.94 -11.38
CA GLY A 325 1.28 -26.38 -10.60
C GLY A 325 -0.06 -26.21 -11.31
N PHE A 326 -0.18 -25.22 -12.21
CA PHE A 326 -1.34 -25.03 -13.08
C PHE A 326 -1.29 -25.87 -14.37
N TYR A 327 -0.12 -26.40 -14.74
CA TYR A 327 0.04 -27.13 -15.99
C TYR A 327 -0.64 -28.51 -15.94
N ILE A 328 -1.47 -28.77 -16.94
CA ILE A 328 -2.11 -30.05 -17.23
C ILE A 328 -1.90 -30.33 -18.71
N SER A 329 -1.52 -31.55 -19.08
CA SER A 329 -1.30 -31.90 -20.50
C SER A 329 -2.55 -31.59 -21.33
N PRO A 330 -2.42 -30.90 -22.48
CA PRO A 330 -3.56 -30.60 -23.36
C PRO A 330 -4.02 -31.83 -24.15
N ASP A 331 -3.24 -32.91 -24.18
CA ASP A 331 -3.60 -34.14 -24.88
C ASP A 331 -4.75 -34.86 -24.16
N ILE A 332 -5.95 -34.71 -24.70
CA ILE A 332 -7.17 -35.34 -24.19
C ILE A 332 -7.31 -36.81 -24.56
N SER A 333 -6.40 -37.36 -25.37
CA SER A 333 -6.43 -38.79 -25.73
C SER A 333 -5.96 -39.71 -24.60
N ILE A 334 -5.17 -39.16 -23.66
CA ILE A 334 -4.70 -39.87 -22.47
C ILE A 334 -5.58 -39.59 -21.24
N PRO A 335 -5.70 -40.54 -20.30
CA PRO A 335 -6.49 -40.36 -19.08
C PRO A 335 -6.05 -39.15 -18.25
N LEU A 336 -6.99 -38.49 -17.57
CA LEU A 336 -6.71 -37.31 -16.74
C LEU A 336 -5.60 -37.55 -15.70
N VAL A 337 -5.56 -38.73 -15.09
CA VAL A 337 -4.56 -39.09 -14.08
C VAL A 337 -3.13 -39.00 -14.66
N GLU A 338 -2.94 -39.43 -15.91
CA GLU A 338 -1.65 -39.33 -16.60
C GLU A 338 -1.36 -37.90 -17.05
N ARG A 339 -2.38 -37.16 -17.49
CA ARG A 339 -2.24 -35.73 -17.87
C ARG A 339 -1.81 -34.83 -16.72
N LEU A 340 -2.10 -35.25 -15.49
CA LEU A 340 -1.70 -34.56 -14.27
C LEU A 340 -0.25 -34.87 -13.88
N VAL A 341 0.37 -35.94 -14.39
CA VAL A 341 1.77 -36.25 -14.06
C VAL A 341 2.70 -35.19 -14.65
N ILE A 342 3.63 -34.69 -13.84
CA ILE A 342 4.72 -33.82 -14.28
C ILE A 342 5.97 -34.69 -14.43
N ASP A 343 6.64 -34.61 -15.58
CA ASP A 343 7.93 -35.28 -15.78
C ASP A 343 8.95 -34.77 -14.73
N PRO A 344 9.38 -35.62 -13.78
CA PRO A 344 10.30 -35.22 -12.73
C PRO A 344 11.64 -34.76 -13.30
N VAL A 345 12.16 -35.43 -14.33
CA VAL A 345 13.49 -35.12 -14.86
C VAL A 345 13.48 -33.71 -15.42
N PHE A 346 12.48 -33.37 -16.23
CA PHE A 346 12.34 -32.03 -16.79
C PHE A 346 12.10 -30.98 -15.70
N PHE A 347 11.17 -31.24 -14.77
CA PHE A 347 10.81 -30.30 -13.71
C PHE A 347 12.01 -29.94 -12.81
N TYR A 348 12.71 -30.95 -12.28
CA TYR A 348 13.87 -30.70 -11.42
C TYR A 348 15.08 -30.16 -12.19
N SER A 349 15.26 -30.54 -13.47
CA SER A 349 16.30 -29.95 -14.31
C SER A 349 16.10 -28.45 -14.49
N VAL A 350 14.87 -28.00 -14.76
CA VAL A 350 14.53 -26.57 -14.82
C VAL A 350 14.85 -25.88 -13.49
N MET A 351 14.42 -26.46 -12.36
CA MET A 351 14.70 -25.90 -11.03
C MET A 351 16.19 -25.76 -10.73
N ILE A 352 17.00 -26.76 -11.09
CA ILE A 352 18.46 -26.76 -10.91
C ILE A 352 19.09 -25.71 -11.82
N LEU A 353 18.69 -25.63 -13.09
CA LEU A 353 19.21 -24.65 -14.05
C LEU A 353 18.87 -23.21 -13.66
N LEU A 354 17.74 -22.97 -12.99
CA LEU A 354 17.39 -21.64 -12.48
C LEU A 354 18.41 -21.12 -11.47
N VAL A 355 19.16 -21.98 -10.77
CA VAL A 355 20.16 -21.56 -9.78
C VAL A 355 21.32 -20.80 -10.45
N PRO A 356 22.15 -21.40 -11.35
CA PRO A 356 23.22 -20.66 -12.00
C PRO A 356 22.72 -19.50 -12.86
N MET A 357 21.54 -19.64 -13.51
CA MET A 357 20.94 -18.54 -14.28
C MET A 357 20.59 -17.34 -13.41
N SER A 358 19.95 -17.57 -12.26
CA SER A 358 19.57 -16.50 -11.32
C SER A 358 20.81 -15.85 -10.68
N PHE A 359 21.84 -16.63 -10.38
CA PHE A 359 23.13 -16.09 -9.92
C PHE A 359 23.76 -15.22 -11.00
N GLY A 360 23.92 -15.73 -12.23
CA GLY A 360 24.47 -14.97 -13.36
C GLY A 360 23.70 -13.67 -13.61
N PHE A 361 22.37 -13.74 -13.66
CA PHE A 361 21.48 -12.59 -13.78
C PHE A 361 21.70 -11.59 -12.64
N THR A 362 21.80 -12.05 -11.39
CA THR A 362 22.01 -11.18 -10.23
C THR A 362 23.33 -10.42 -10.32
N TYR A 363 24.43 -11.11 -10.61
CA TYR A 363 25.75 -10.48 -10.75
C TYR A 363 25.78 -9.49 -11.92
N MET A 364 25.13 -9.84 -13.04
CA MET A 364 24.95 -8.92 -14.17
C MET A 364 24.18 -7.67 -13.75
N MET A 365 23.04 -7.81 -13.08
CA MET A 365 22.22 -6.70 -12.64
C MET A 365 22.93 -5.82 -11.60
N ILE A 366 23.71 -6.41 -10.69
CA ILE A 366 24.54 -5.66 -9.74
C ILE A 366 25.60 -4.85 -10.50
N LYS A 367 26.29 -5.46 -11.48
CA LYS A 367 27.28 -4.78 -12.31
C LYS A 367 26.65 -3.59 -13.07
N LEU A 368 25.52 -3.83 -13.73
CA LEU A 368 24.77 -2.78 -14.46
C LEU A 368 24.31 -1.67 -13.53
N ALA A 369 23.80 -2.01 -12.35
CA ALA A 369 23.31 -1.03 -11.38
C ALA A 369 24.44 -0.17 -10.79
N ASN A 370 25.61 -0.77 -10.50
CA ASN A 370 26.79 -0.05 -10.04
C ASN A 370 27.37 0.85 -11.15
N GLU A 371 27.36 0.39 -12.40
CA GLU A 371 27.80 1.20 -13.53
C GLU A 371 26.84 2.35 -13.82
N ALA A 372 25.53 2.13 -13.75
CA ALA A 372 24.52 3.17 -13.85
C ALA A 372 24.69 4.21 -12.74
N GLU A 373 24.98 3.79 -11.50
CA GLU A 373 25.25 4.71 -10.40
C GLU A 373 26.53 5.53 -10.62
N ARG A 374 27.61 4.89 -11.11
CA ARG A 374 28.86 5.59 -11.48
C ARG A 374 28.60 6.62 -12.58
N LYS A 375 27.90 6.23 -13.65
CA LYS A 375 27.53 7.13 -14.75
C LYS A 375 26.64 8.27 -14.26
N SER A 376 25.69 7.98 -13.38
CA SER A 376 24.82 8.99 -12.75
C SER A 376 25.63 9.98 -11.90
N LYS A 377 26.59 9.50 -11.10
CA LYS A 377 27.49 10.37 -10.31
C LYS A 377 28.34 11.27 -11.20
N LEU A 378 28.88 10.74 -12.30
CA LEU A 378 29.61 11.52 -13.30
C LEU A 378 28.71 12.54 -14.00
N ALA A 379 27.52 12.12 -14.44
CA ALA A 379 26.53 12.99 -15.07
C ALA A 379 25.97 14.04 -14.11
N LYS A 380 25.89 13.78 -12.81
CA LYS A 380 25.50 14.79 -11.81
C LYS A 380 26.56 15.88 -11.68
N ASN A 381 27.82 15.55 -11.93
CA ASN A 381 28.91 16.51 -11.93
C ASN A 381 28.96 17.34 -13.23
N SER A 382 28.39 16.85 -14.33
CA SER A 382 28.44 17.49 -15.67
C SER A 382 27.08 17.90 -16.27
N GLY A 383 25.97 17.54 -15.65
CA GLY A 383 24.61 17.67 -16.19
C GLY A 383 23.81 18.85 -15.63
N PRO A 384 22.70 19.24 -16.29
CA PRO A 384 21.85 20.33 -15.84
C PRO A 384 21.27 20.03 -14.45
N LYS A 385 21.52 20.94 -13.49
CA LYS A 385 21.11 20.79 -12.08
C LYS A 385 19.59 20.85 -11.84
N LYS A 386 18.80 21.26 -12.84
CA LYS A 386 17.34 21.33 -12.76
C LYS A 386 16.74 20.08 -13.41
N VAL A 387 16.42 19.09 -12.58
CA VAL A 387 15.50 18.02 -12.98
C VAL A 387 14.13 18.65 -13.13
N ALA A 388 13.43 18.40 -14.24
CA ALA A 388 12.06 18.84 -14.40
C ALA A 388 11.21 18.23 -13.27
N THR A 389 10.81 19.05 -12.31
CA THR A 389 9.87 18.66 -11.26
C THR A 389 8.49 19.06 -11.76
N LEU A 390 7.54 18.14 -11.66
CA LEU A 390 6.16 18.40 -12.04
C LEU A 390 5.57 19.30 -10.96
N ASN A 391 5.66 20.61 -11.16
CA ASN A 391 5.26 21.61 -10.18
C ASN A 391 3.85 22.09 -10.53
N LEU A 392 2.84 21.53 -9.86
CA LEU A 392 1.45 21.92 -10.10
C LEU A 392 1.18 23.25 -9.40
N SER A 393 0.70 24.26 -10.14
CA SER A 393 0.24 25.50 -9.51
C SER A 393 -0.95 25.22 -8.58
N GLU A 394 -1.12 26.04 -7.55
CA GLU A 394 -2.26 25.95 -6.61
C GLU A 394 -3.63 25.92 -7.33
N LYS A 395 -3.79 26.70 -8.39
CA LYS A 395 -5.02 26.69 -9.21
C LYS A 395 -5.30 25.32 -9.83
N TRP A 396 -4.26 24.66 -10.37
CA TRP A 396 -4.38 23.33 -10.96
C TRP A 396 -4.67 22.27 -9.91
N ILE A 397 -4.04 22.35 -8.73
CA ILE A 397 -4.33 21.45 -7.59
C ILE A 397 -5.81 21.58 -7.20
N ASN A 398 -6.30 22.80 -7.02
CA ASN A 398 -7.69 23.04 -6.64
C ASN A 398 -8.68 22.54 -7.70
N TRP A 399 -8.43 22.81 -8.99
CA TRP A 399 -9.26 22.28 -10.08
C TRP A 399 -9.29 20.76 -10.10
N LEU A 400 -8.14 20.12 -9.85
CA LEU A 400 -8.04 18.67 -9.85
C LEU A 400 -8.78 18.07 -8.63
N LEU A 401 -8.69 18.70 -7.45
CA LEU A 401 -9.47 18.31 -6.28
C LEU A 401 -10.98 18.44 -6.52
N VAL A 402 -11.43 19.55 -7.12
CA VAL A 402 -12.85 19.75 -7.48
C VAL A 402 -13.32 18.71 -8.49
N ALA A 403 -12.50 18.40 -9.51
CA ALA A 403 -12.83 17.38 -10.51
C ALA A 403 -12.93 15.98 -9.88
N LEU A 404 -11.99 15.61 -9.01
CA LEU A 404 -12.03 14.34 -8.28
C LEU A 404 -13.22 14.27 -7.32
N LEU A 405 -13.60 15.37 -6.67
CA LEU A 405 -14.78 15.42 -5.81
C LEU A 405 -16.08 15.25 -6.62
N ALA A 406 -16.21 15.93 -7.76
CA ALA A 406 -17.34 15.74 -8.67
C ALA A 406 -17.41 14.30 -9.19
N PHE A 407 -16.27 13.72 -9.55
CA PHE A 407 -16.17 12.32 -9.96
C PHE A 407 -16.54 11.36 -8.82
N GLN A 408 -16.16 11.67 -7.58
CA GLN A 408 -16.56 10.91 -6.39
C GLN A 408 -18.09 10.89 -6.23
N VAL A 409 -18.76 12.03 -6.40
CA VAL A 409 -20.24 12.11 -6.34
C VAL A 409 -20.87 11.27 -7.44
N PHE A 410 -20.37 11.37 -8.67
CA PHE A 410 -20.82 10.53 -9.78
C PHE A 410 -20.67 9.03 -9.47
N LEU A 411 -19.50 8.61 -8.96
CA LEU A 411 -19.26 7.21 -8.62
C LEU A 411 -20.17 6.71 -7.50
N ASN A 412 -20.48 7.53 -6.49
CA ASN A 412 -21.44 7.16 -5.43
C ASN A 412 -22.84 6.94 -5.98
N ILE A 413 -23.30 7.82 -6.89
CA ILE A 413 -24.59 7.66 -7.57
C ILE A 413 -24.59 6.38 -8.43
N ALA A 414 -23.51 6.13 -9.16
CA ALA A 414 -23.37 4.93 -9.99
C ALA A 414 -23.37 3.63 -9.16
N ALA A 415 -22.64 3.61 -8.04
CA ALA A 415 -22.63 2.48 -7.10
C ALA A 415 -24.02 2.22 -6.51
N TYR A 416 -24.70 3.28 -6.06
CA TYR A 416 -26.06 3.19 -5.52
C TYR A 416 -27.05 2.64 -6.56
N ASN A 417 -27.03 3.19 -7.78
CA ASN A 417 -27.88 2.72 -8.88
C ASN A 417 -27.61 1.26 -9.22
N ALA A 418 -26.33 0.86 -9.30
CA ALA A 418 -25.98 -0.53 -9.53
C ALA A 418 -26.52 -1.46 -8.44
N ALA A 419 -26.41 -1.07 -7.16
CA ALA A 419 -26.92 -1.85 -6.03
C ALA A 419 -28.45 -2.03 -6.08
N ILE A 420 -29.23 -0.97 -6.32
CA ILE A 420 -30.71 -1.06 -6.34
C ILE A 420 -31.24 -1.81 -7.58
N THR A 421 -30.45 -1.87 -8.66
CA THR A 421 -30.79 -2.68 -9.86
C THR A 421 -30.36 -4.15 -9.76
N GLY A 422 -29.74 -4.56 -8.64
CA GLY A 422 -29.26 -5.92 -8.44
C GLY A 422 -27.93 -6.25 -9.14
N MET A 423 -27.24 -5.27 -9.73
CA MET A 423 -25.93 -5.46 -10.37
C MET A 423 -24.81 -5.47 -9.32
N ASN A 424 -24.77 -6.52 -8.49
CA ASN A 424 -23.89 -6.62 -7.32
C ASN A 424 -22.40 -6.50 -7.66
N ASN A 425 -21.94 -7.14 -8.74
CA ASN A 425 -20.54 -7.06 -9.17
C ASN A 425 -20.14 -5.65 -9.65
N ILE A 426 -21.03 -4.96 -10.36
CA ILE A 426 -20.83 -3.57 -10.81
C ILE A 426 -20.87 -2.59 -9.63
N SER A 427 -21.79 -2.81 -8.69
CA SER A 427 -21.82 -2.07 -7.42
C SER A 427 -20.49 -2.19 -6.69
N LEU A 428 -20.01 -3.42 -6.48
CA LEU A 428 -18.72 -3.69 -5.83
C LEU A 428 -17.55 -3.03 -6.55
N PHE A 429 -17.51 -3.11 -7.89
CA PHE A 429 -16.52 -2.43 -8.73
C PHE A 429 -16.51 -0.91 -8.51
N PHE A 430 -17.67 -0.26 -8.53
CA PHE A 430 -17.76 1.19 -8.30
C PHE A 430 -17.36 1.57 -6.87
N VAL A 431 -17.73 0.80 -5.86
CA VAL A 431 -17.24 1.03 -4.47
C VAL A 431 -15.72 0.96 -4.42
N GLY A 432 -15.10 0.03 -5.14
CA GLY A 432 -13.64 -0.02 -5.26
C GLY A 432 -13.03 1.21 -5.94
N LEU A 433 -13.64 1.72 -7.01
CA LEU A 433 -13.23 2.97 -7.65
C LEU A 433 -13.38 4.19 -6.73
N ILE A 434 -14.45 4.25 -5.94
CA ILE A 434 -14.67 5.30 -4.92
C ILE A 434 -13.49 5.37 -3.95
N LEU A 435 -12.99 4.22 -3.47
CA LEU A 435 -11.84 4.17 -2.57
C LEU A 435 -10.53 4.57 -3.27
N MET A 436 -10.34 4.15 -4.53
CA MET A 436 -9.17 4.50 -5.32
C MET A 436 -9.10 6.01 -5.64
N VAL A 437 -10.23 6.60 -6.03
CA VAL A 437 -10.34 8.04 -6.28
C VAL A 437 -10.14 8.84 -5.00
N PHE A 438 -10.68 8.37 -3.87
CA PHE A 438 -10.45 8.98 -2.57
C PHE A 438 -8.96 8.94 -2.16
N ALA A 439 -8.28 7.83 -2.40
CA ALA A 439 -6.83 7.71 -2.18
C ALA A 439 -6.05 8.73 -3.02
N GLY A 440 -6.38 8.86 -4.31
CA GLY A 440 -5.80 9.84 -5.21
C GLY A 440 -6.05 11.29 -4.76
N PHE A 441 -7.30 11.62 -4.44
CA PHE A 441 -7.70 12.92 -3.92
C PHE A 441 -6.87 13.33 -2.70
N PHE A 442 -6.78 12.45 -1.70
CA PHE A 442 -6.06 12.76 -0.48
C PHE A 442 -4.55 12.87 -0.69
N HIS A 443 -3.99 12.12 -1.63
CA HIS A 443 -2.59 12.25 -2.01
C HIS A 443 -2.28 13.61 -2.64
N ILE A 444 -3.13 14.07 -3.56
CA ILE A 444 -3.00 15.39 -4.20
C ILE A 444 -3.18 16.51 -3.18
N TYR A 445 -4.14 16.35 -2.26
CA TYR A 445 -4.34 17.28 -1.16
C TYR A 445 -3.11 17.40 -0.26
N ARG A 446 -2.50 16.27 0.14
CA ARG A 446 -1.24 16.26 0.91
C ARG A 446 -0.10 16.93 0.15
N TYR A 447 0.00 16.68 -1.15
CA TYR A 447 1.00 17.33 -2.01
C TYR A 447 0.83 18.85 -2.00
N GLY A 448 -0.39 19.36 -2.22
CA GLY A 448 -0.67 20.80 -2.20
C GLY A 448 -0.38 21.47 -0.86
N MET A 449 -0.73 20.84 0.26
CA MET A 449 -0.36 21.33 1.60
C MET A 449 1.16 21.38 1.82
N SER A 450 1.90 20.46 1.23
CA SER A 450 3.35 20.42 1.37
C SER A 450 4.04 21.56 0.60
N GLU A 451 3.49 21.95 -0.55
CA GLU A 451 3.97 23.10 -1.33
C GLU A 451 3.67 24.43 -0.62
N GLN A 452 2.47 24.59 -0.04
CA GLN A 452 2.11 25.80 0.72
C GLN A 452 3.05 26.05 1.92
N LYS A 453 3.52 25.00 2.60
CA LYS A 453 4.48 25.13 3.72
C LYS A 453 5.88 25.58 3.27
N ASN A 454 6.23 25.41 1.99
CA ASN A 454 7.50 25.84 1.42
C ASN A 454 7.38 27.19 0.69
N ALA A 455 6.20 27.82 0.69
CA ALA A 455 6.00 29.12 0.06
C ALA A 455 6.82 30.20 0.82
N PRO A 456 7.47 31.14 0.11
CA PRO A 456 8.15 32.26 0.74
C PRO A 456 7.19 33.05 1.64
N PRO A 457 7.65 33.59 2.79
CA PRO A 457 6.80 34.46 3.60
C PRO A 457 6.25 35.61 2.73
N PRO A 458 5.01 36.06 3.00
CA PRO A 458 4.46 37.19 2.26
C PRO A 458 5.42 38.38 2.35
N PRO A 459 5.52 39.21 1.30
CA PRO A 459 6.29 40.44 1.35
C PRO A 459 5.92 41.21 2.62
N PRO A 460 6.88 41.81 3.35
CA PRO A 460 6.56 42.68 4.47
C PRO A 460 5.45 43.63 4.02
N ALA A 461 4.36 43.70 4.78
CA ALA A 461 3.35 44.71 4.52
C ALA A 461 4.08 46.06 4.42
N PRO A 462 3.82 46.88 3.38
CA PRO A 462 4.39 48.22 3.34
C PRO A 462 4.07 48.85 4.67
N VAL A 463 5.11 49.21 5.43
CA VAL A 463 4.93 50.11 6.56
C VAL A 463 4.26 51.31 5.94
N ALA A 464 2.99 51.56 6.27
CA ALA A 464 2.38 52.81 5.89
C ALA A 464 3.28 53.88 6.49
N ASP A 465 4.01 54.61 5.64
CA ASP A 465 4.75 55.78 6.09
C ASP A 465 3.76 56.59 6.92
N GLU A 466 4.03 56.69 8.23
CA GLU A 466 3.27 57.59 9.08
C GLU A 466 3.41 58.96 8.43
N LYS A 467 2.31 59.45 7.87
CA LYS A 467 2.24 60.84 7.40
C LYS A 467 2.76 61.71 8.53
N PRO A 468 3.66 62.68 8.27
CA PRO A 468 4.23 63.50 9.33
C PRO A 468 3.10 64.07 10.16
N LYS A 469 3.08 63.80 11.47
CA LYS A 469 2.21 64.50 12.40
C LYS A 469 2.51 66.00 12.23
N LEU A 470 1.51 66.77 11.85
CA LEU A 470 1.55 68.22 11.90
C LEU A 470 1.97 68.62 13.31
N ALA A 471 3.04 69.40 13.42
CA ALA A 471 3.51 69.95 14.68
C ALA A 471 2.37 70.78 15.31
N GLU A 472 1.99 70.45 16.54
CA GLU A 472 1.20 71.36 17.36
C GLU A 472 2.04 72.61 17.67
N PRO A 473 1.46 73.81 17.71
CA PRO A 473 2.23 75.03 17.87
C PRO A 473 2.85 75.08 19.28
N GLU A 474 4.13 75.42 19.35
CA GLU A 474 4.84 75.72 20.58
C GLU A 474 4.15 76.86 21.33
N ALA A 475 3.69 76.59 22.56
CA ALA A 475 3.25 77.61 23.49
C ALA A 475 4.47 78.16 24.24
N THR A 476 4.89 79.37 23.90
CA THR A 476 5.92 80.13 24.62
C THR A 476 5.37 80.76 25.90
N SER A 477 5.97 80.35 27.03
CA SER A 477 6.29 81.09 28.26
C SER A 477 5.36 82.17 28.84
N GLN A 478 4.86 81.87 30.05
CA GLN A 478 4.78 82.70 31.28
C GLN A 478 4.70 84.25 31.18
N LEU A 479 3.67 84.84 31.79
CA LEU A 479 3.75 85.80 32.93
C LEU A 479 2.34 86.28 33.37
N GLU A 480 2.28 86.79 34.59
CA GLU A 480 1.10 87.14 35.39
C GLU A 480 0.28 88.35 34.90
N ASP A 481 -0.96 88.41 35.41
CA ASP A 481 -1.72 89.60 35.86
C ASP A 481 -2.87 90.18 35.00
N SER A 482 -3.95 90.45 35.76
CA SER A 482 -5.09 91.38 35.63
C SER A 482 -5.89 91.59 34.33
N GLY A 483 -7.22 91.51 34.48
CA GLY A 483 -8.14 92.63 34.16
C GLY A 483 -8.70 92.81 32.74
N GLU A 484 -10.00 92.57 32.61
CA GLU A 484 -11.02 93.32 31.83
C GLU A 484 -10.85 93.74 30.35
N SER A 485 -11.78 93.20 29.54
CA SER A 485 -12.68 93.89 28.58
C SER A 485 -12.15 94.49 27.25
N GLY A 486 -12.94 94.29 26.16
CA GLY A 486 -13.06 95.30 25.09
C GLY A 486 -12.95 94.84 23.63
N LYS A 487 -14.12 94.55 23.02
CA LYS A 487 -14.58 94.76 21.62
C LYS A 487 -13.60 95.21 20.48
N LEU A 488 -13.69 94.45 19.36
CA LEU A 488 -13.94 94.83 17.92
C LEU A 488 -12.97 95.83 17.18
N PRO A 489 -13.02 95.98 15.84
CA PRO A 489 -12.60 95.03 14.77
C PRO A 489 -11.87 95.72 13.57
N GLU A 490 -11.69 94.97 12.46
CA GLU A 490 -11.65 95.41 11.04
C GLU A 490 -10.37 95.92 10.33
N GLY A 491 -10.22 95.41 9.09
CA GLY A 491 -9.63 96.08 7.90
C GLY A 491 -8.12 95.95 7.69
N GLN A 492 -7.51 95.93 6.50
CA GLN A 492 -7.87 95.73 5.08
C GLN A 492 -6.55 95.93 4.27
N ALA A 493 -6.47 95.38 3.05
CA ALA A 493 -5.53 95.69 1.93
C ALA A 493 -4.01 95.34 2.10
N ALA A 494 -3.33 94.51 1.30
CA ALA A 494 -3.07 94.45 -0.16
C ALA A 494 -2.19 95.62 -0.70
N PRO A 495 -1.49 95.50 -1.85
CA PRO A 495 -0.54 94.49 -2.38
C PRO A 495 0.73 95.15 -3.00
N GLU A 496 1.72 94.40 -3.53
CA GLU A 496 2.38 94.63 -4.85
C GLU A 496 3.66 93.77 -5.14
N LYS A 497 3.83 93.50 -6.45
CA LYS A 497 4.76 92.67 -7.27
C LYS A 497 6.13 93.38 -7.54
N PRO A 498 7.20 92.84 -8.23
CA PRO A 498 7.22 92.05 -9.51
C PRO A 498 8.35 90.96 -9.70
N GLU A 499 8.08 89.84 -10.40
CA GLU A 499 8.54 89.37 -11.76
C GLU A 499 10.05 89.19 -12.06
N GLU A 500 10.47 87.95 -12.40
CA GLU A 500 11.18 87.58 -13.66
C GLU A 500 11.29 86.03 -13.87
N LYS A 501 11.38 85.59 -15.14
CA LYS A 501 11.16 84.21 -15.71
C LYS A 501 12.50 83.49 -16.11
N PRO A 502 12.52 82.41 -16.94
CA PRO A 502 12.27 80.98 -16.66
C PRO A 502 13.45 80.04 -17.07
N ILE A 503 13.39 78.72 -16.80
CA ILE A 503 13.87 77.57 -17.63
C ILE A 503 13.43 76.25 -16.94
N ALA A 504 12.93 75.27 -17.72
CA ALA A 504 12.30 74.01 -17.29
C ALA A 504 13.29 72.88 -16.89
N PRO A 505 12.77 71.76 -16.35
CA PRO A 505 12.72 70.51 -17.14
C PRO A 505 11.41 69.70 -17.01
N GLU A 506 11.00 69.06 -18.12
CA GLU A 506 9.88 68.11 -18.24
C GLU A 506 10.29 66.67 -17.90
N VAL A 507 9.41 65.91 -17.22
CA VAL A 507 9.35 64.43 -17.28
C VAL A 507 7.88 63.97 -17.24
N PRO A 508 7.47 62.94 -18.04
CA PRO A 508 6.12 62.80 -18.59
C PRO A 508 5.25 61.68 -17.99
N THR A 509 3.96 61.72 -18.34
CA THR A 509 2.87 60.76 -18.10
C THR A 509 3.11 59.32 -18.61
N PRO A 510 2.48 58.30 -18.02
CA PRO A 510 2.68 56.90 -18.39
C PRO A 510 1.93 56.50 -19.68
N LYS A 511 2.63 55.79 -20.58
CA LYS A 511 2.05 55.02 -21.68
C LYS A 511 2.57 53.58 -21.63
N THR A 512 1.65 52.63 -21.80
CA THR A 512 1.87 51.19 -21.93
C THR A 512 2.53 50.86 -23.28
N GLN A 513 3.53 49.96 -23.30
CA GLN A 513 3.86 49.18 -24.50
C GLN A 513 4.61 47.89 -24.15
N ALA A 514 4.27 46.83 -24.89
CA ALA A 514 4.95 45.54 -24.92
C ALA A 514 5.86 45.48 -26.17
N ASP A 515 7.03 44.85 -26.04
CA ASP A 515 7.83 44.23 -27.14
C ASP A 515 8.93 43.39 -26.46
N LEU A 516 9.13 42.09 -26.74
CA LEU A 516 9.64 41.47 -27.97
C LEU A 516 10.92 42.14 -28.50
N GLY A 517 12.05 41.75 -27.93
CA GLY A 517 13.38 42.07 -28.46
C GLY A 517 13.96 40.90 -29.26
N VAL A 518 13.87 41.00 -30.58
CA VAL A 518 14.81 40.37 -31.53
C VAL A 518 15.77 41.47 -31.98
N GLY A 519 17.06 41.23 -31.89
CA GLY A 519 18.11 42.05 -32.51
C GLY A 519 19.07 41.14 -33.25
N ALA A 520 19.15 41.33 -34.57
CA ALA A 520 19.99 40.60 -35.49
C ALA A 520 21.41 41.20 -35.53
N ASP A 521 22.43 40.35 -35.64
CA ASP A 521 23.70 40.72 -36.27
C ASP A 521 24.20 39.57 -37.14
N ASN A 522 24.53 39.94 -38.38
CA ASN A 522 24.96 39.09 -39.48
C ASN A 522 26.43 38.68 -39.31
N ASN A 523 26.73 37.38 -39.39
CA ASN A 523 28.04 36.92 -39.85
C ASN A 523 27.88 35.67 -40.74
N PRO A 524 28.29 35.70 -42.02
CA PRO A 524 27.98 34.66 -42.99
C PRO A 524 29.06 33.58 -42.97
N ASN A 525 28.77 32.44 -42.34
CA ASN A 525 29.49 31.19 -42.59
C ASN A 525 28.74 29.98 -42.01
N LEU A 526 27.58 29.66 -42.58
CA LEU A 526 26.98 28.34 -42.47
C LEU A 526 27.16 27.64 -43.81
N GLY A 527 28.37 27.12 -44.00
CA GLY A 527 28.66 26.12 -45.02
C GLY A 527 28.02 24.80 -44.63
N ALA A 528 27.30 24.24 -45.59
CA ALA A 528 26.77 22.89 -45.59
C ALA A 528 27.86 21.83 -45.33
N GLY A 529 27.47 20.69 -44.77
CA GLY A 529 28.30 19.49 -44.76
C GLY A 529 27.73 18.36 -43.92
N ASP A 530 27.03 17.44 -44.60
CA ASP A 530 27.08 15.97 -44.44
C ASP A 530 26.83 15.34 -43.06
N LEU A 531 25.78 14.54 -42.84
CA LEU A 531 25.57 13.18 -43.37
C LEU A 531 26.80 12.26 -43.27
N ASN A 532 26.59 11.13 -42.57
CA ASN A 532 27.42 9.92 -42.48
C ASN A 532 28.45 9.85 -41.34
N LYS A 533 28.10 9.03 -40.32
CA LYS A 533 28.67 7.68 -40.00
C LYS A 533 30.20 7.49 -40.14
N PRO A 534 30.82 6.58 -39.35
CA PRO A 534 30.34 5.21 -39.03
C PRO A 534 29.63 5.03 -37.70
#